data_AF-A0A5S6QVQ8-F1
#
_entry.id   AF-A0A5S6QVQ8-F1
#
_cell.length_a   1.000
_cell.length_b   1.000
_cell.length_c   1.000
_cell.angle_alpha   90.00
_cell.angle_beta   90.00
_cell.angle_gamma   90.00
#
_symmetry.space_group_name_H-M   'P 1'
#
loop_
_entity.id
_entity.type
_entity.pdbx_description
1 polymer ?
#
loop_
_entity_poly.entity_id
_entity_poly.type
_entity_poly.pdbx_seq_one_letter_code
_entity_poly.pdbx_strand_id
1 'polypeptide(L)'
;MAESSIPQVGTSRVSSNRGREKMVHNGNMYCFDKLNTRGTVKFWRCDRRYMDDCNARLHTLVATGEVAKEVNHHCHGSDAARVNVAAIRNEVKRRAEDTMETPAVILN
;
A
#
# COMPACT_ATOMS: atom_id res chain seq x y z
N MET A 1 12.90 33.94 1.07
CA MET A 1 12.57 32.96 2.13
C MET A 1 12.24 31.67 1.40
N ALA A 2 13.12 30.68 1.45
CA ALA A 2 12.99 29.47 0.63
C ALA A 2 12.08 28.46 1.35
N GLU A 3 10.91 28.19 0.78
CA GLU A 3 10.08 27.05 1.14
C GLU A 3 10.81 25.78 0.69
N SER A 4 11.45 25.10 1.65
CA SER A 4 12.02 23.78 1.46
C SER A 4 10.88 22.77 1.36
N SER A 5 10.38 22.53 0.14
CA SER A 5 9.51 21.39 -0.15
C SER A 5 10.30 20.09 0.06
N ILE A 6 10.02 19.43 1.18
CA ILE A 6 10.46 18.06 1.45
C ILE A 6 9.88 17.16 0.34
N PRO A 7 10.68 16.36 -0.37
CA PRO A 7 10.15 15.48 -1.41
C PRO A 7 9.25 14.44 -0.73
N GLN A 8 7.97 14.42 -1.11
CA GLN A 8 7.06 13.36 -0.73
C GLN A 8 7.60 12.03 -1.29
N VAL A 9 8.25 11.24 -0.45
CA VAL A 9 8.54 9.85 -0.75
C VAL A 9 7.19 9.15 -0.95
N GLY A 10 6.89 8.81 -2.20
CA GLY A 10 5.55 8.42 -2.65
C GLY A 10 5.02 7.20 -1.90
N THR A 11 4.12 7.44 -0.95
CA THR A 11 3.30 6.39 -0.34
C THR A 11 2.02 6.24 -1.14
N SER A 12 1.69 5.01 -1.55
CA SER A 12 0.40 4.71 -2.19
C SER A 12 -0.30 3.54 -1.52
N ARG A 13 -1.62 3.48 -1.64
CA ARG A 13 -2.45 2.40 -1.07
C ARG A 13 -2.91 1.48 -2.18
N VAL A 14 -2.80 0.18 -1.94
CA VAL A 14 -3.34 -0.87 -2.80
C VAL A 14 -4.02 -1.92 -1.94
N SER A 15 -4.92 -2.71 -2.52
CA SER A 15 -5.52 -3.87 -1.89
C SER A 15 -4.88 -5.15 -2.41
N SER A 16 -4.79 -6.14 -1.53
CA SER A 16 -4.41 -7.51 -1.89
C SER A 16 -5.49 -8.21 -2.72
N ASN A 17 -5.17 -9.40 -3.23
CA ASN A 17 -6.15 -10.22 -3.96
C ASN A 17 -7.40 -10.52 -3.12
N ARG A 18 -7.22 -10.68 -1.80
CA ARG A 18 -8.28 -10.96 -0.81
C ARG A 18 -8.83 -9.68 -0.15
N GLY A 19 -8.63 -8.50 -0.74
CA GLY A 19 -9.19 -7.24 -0.26
C GLY A 19 -8.51 -6.62 0.97
N ARG A 20 -7.48 -7.26 1.55
CA ARG A 20 -6.72 -6.64 2.66
C ARG A 20 -5.92 -5.44 2.21
N GLU A 21 -5.90 -4.39 3.03
CA GLU A 21 -5.13 -3.15 2.83
C GLU A 21 -3.63 -3.43 2.76
N LYS A 22 -2.97 -2.81 1.78
CA LYS A 22 -1.52 -2.74 1.63
C LYS A 22 -1.07 -1.30 1.44
N MET A 23 0.15 -1.06 1.88
CA MET A 23 0.84 0.21 1.70
C MET A 23 2.09 -0.02 0.85
N VAL A 24 2.30 0.85 -0.14
CA VAL A 24 3.53 0.93 -0.91
C VAL A 24 4.35 2.07 -0.33
N HIS A 25 5.62 1.80 -0.05
CA HIS A 25 6.58 2.79 0.43
C HIS A 25 7.98 2.41 -0.07
N ASN A 26 8.71 3.35 -0.66
CA ASN A 26 10.07 3.11 -1.20
C ASN A 26 10.19 1.87 -2.12
N GLY A 27 9.19 1.65 -2.99
CA GLY A 27 9.17 0.52 -3.91
C GLY A 27 8.96 -0.85 -3.24
N ASN A 28 8.66 -0.88 -1.94
CA ASN A 28 8.31 -2.07 -1.19
C ASN A 28 6.84 -2.05 -0.80
N MET A 29 6.23 -3.24 -0.72
CA MET A 29 4.85 -3.39 -0.27
C MET A 29 4.79 -3.92 1.16
N TYR A 30 3.82 -3.42 1.90
CA TYR A 30 3.55 -3.79 3.28
C TYR A 30 2.08 -4.18 3.43
N CYS A 31 1.82 -5.26 4.17
CA CYS A 31 0.48 -5.67 4.57
C CYS A 31 0.14 -5.08 5.95
N PHE A 32 -1.09 -4.61 6.11
CA PHE A 32 -1.58 -4.20 7.43
C PHE A 32 -1.46 -5.35 8.44
N ASP A 33 -0.96 -5.04 9.62
CA ASP A 33 -0.86 -5.96 10.75
C ASP A 33 -1.94 -5.64 11.79
N LYS A 34 -1.80 -4.48 12.44
CA LYS A 34 -2.66 -4.06 13.54
C LYS A 34 -2.52 -2.56 13.81
N LEU A 35 -3.42 -2.03 14.64
CA LEU A 35 -3.29 -0.70 15.22
C LEU A 35 -2.47 -0.76 16.53
N ASN A 36 -1.90 0.39 16.92
CA ASN A 36 -1.46 0.57 18.30
C ASN A 36 -2.66 0.60 19.26
N THR A 37 -2.39 0.51 20.56
CA THR A 37 -3.43 0.49 21.62
C THR A 37 -4.38 1.70 21.56
N ARG A 38 -3.88 2.86 21.11
CA ARG A 38 -4.67 4.09 21.00
C ARG A 38 -5.41 4.26 19.67
N GLY A 39 -5.24 3.34 18.72
CA GLY A 39 -5.83 3.45 17.38
C GLY A 39 -5.29 4.60 16.53
N THR A 40 -4.16 5.21 16.89
CA THR A 40 -3.58 6.38 16.20
C THR A 40 -2.49 6.01 15.20
N VAL A 41 -1.93 4.80 15.27
CA VAL A 41 -0.85 4.33 14.41
C VAL A 41 -1.20 2.97 13.83
N LYS A 42 -1.07 2.83 12.50
CA LYS A 42 -1.13 1.53 11.80
C LYS A 42 0.27 0.92 11.76
N PHE A 43 0.37 -0.34 12.14
CA PHE A 43 1.56 -1.16 11.97
C PHE A 43 1.41 -2.03 10.74
N TRP A 44 2.47 -2.09 9.95
CA TRP A 44 2.53 -2.82 8.69
C TRP A 44 3.75 -3.73 8.69
N ARG A 45 3.60 -4.92 8.11
CA ARG A 45 4.71 -5.87 7.87
C ARG A 45 5.03 -5.91 6.40
N CYS A 46 6.29 -6.09 6.04
CA CYS A 46 6.65 -6.36 4.66
C CYS A 46 5.81 -7.51 4.07
N ASP A 47 5.33 -7.36 2.84
CA ASP A 47 4.51 -8.37 2.18
C ASP A 47 5.30 -9.62 1.78
N ARG A 48 6.64 -9.54 1.83
CA ARG A 48 7.59 -10.64 1.67
C ARG A 48 7.99 -11.31 2.98
N ARG A 49 7.36 -10.98 4.13
CA ARG A 49 7.70 -11.53 5.46
C ARG A 49 7.83 -13.06 5.47
N TYR A 50 6.98 -13.77 4.74
CA TYR A 50 7.00 -15.24 4.72
C TYR A 50 7.81 -15.83 3.56
N MET A 51 8.06 -15.06 2.50
CA MET A 51 8.79 -15.54 1.33
C MET A 51 10.31 -15.35 1.50
N ASP A 52 10.72 -14.24 2.10
CA ASP A 52 12.13 -13.84 2.24
C ASP A 52 12.57 -13.73 3.71
N ASP A 53 11.73 -14.21 4.66
CA ASP A 53 11.89 -14.00 6.11
C ASP A 53 12.08 -12.51 6.52
N CYS A 54 11.54 -11.60 5.71
CA CYS A 54 11.81 -10.17 5.84
C CYS A 54 11.15 -9.54 7.06
N ASN A 55 11.96 -9.02 7.99
CA ASN A 55 11.50 -8.42 9.24
C ASN A 55 11.27 -6.90 9.17
N ALA A 56 11.32 -6.29 7.99
CA ALA A 56 10.99 -4.88 7.78
C ALA A 56 9.53 -4.58 8.16
N ARG A 57 9.33 -3.47 8.86
CA ARG A 57 8.02 -2.95 9.26
C ARG A 57 7.93 -1.46 8.98
N LEU A 58 6.72 -1.02 8.74
CA LEU A 58 6.38 0.38 8.54
C LEU A 58 5.31 0.75 9.56
N HIS A 59 5.37 1.96 10.10
CA HIS A 59 4.33 2.53 10.95
C HIS A 59 3.82 3.80 10.29
N THR A 60 2.50 3.97 10.21
CA THR A 60 1.89 5.20 9.69
C THR A 60 0.87 5.79 10.63
N LEU A 61 0.70 7.10 10.58
CA LEU A 61 -0.35 7.79 11.31
C LEU A 61 -1.71 7.45 10.70
N VAL A 62 -2.68 7.12 11.54
CA VAL A 62 -4.07 6.85 11.08
C VAL A 62 -4.70 8.12 10.51
N ALA A 63 -4.43 9.27 11.14
CA ALA A 63 -5.04 10.55 10.78
C ALA A 63 -4.60 11.05 9.40
N THR A 64 -3.30 10.98 9.09
CA THR A 64 -2.73 11.54 7.85
C THR A 64 -2.35 10.48 6.82
N GLY A 65 -2.16 9.23 7.25
CA GLY A 65 -1.59 8.16 6.42
C GLY A 65 -0.08 8.26 6.22
N GLU A 66 0.56 9.29 6.77
CA GLU A 66 2.00 9.53 6.62
C GLU A 66 2.85 8.51 7.36
N VAL A 67 4.06 8.28 6.85
CA VAL A 67 5.04 7.40 7.50
C VAL A 67 5.55 8.05 8.77
N ALA A 68 5.22 7.43 9.89
CA ALA A 68 5.71 7.81 11.21
C ALA A 68 7.07 7.17 11.50
N LYS A 69 7.29 5.94 11.03
CA LYS A 69 8.53 5.19 11.29
C LYS A 69 8.75 4.03 10.31
N GLU A 70 10.00 3.84 9.90
CA GLU A 70 10.50 2.59 9.31
C GLU A 70 11.26 1.79 10.37
N VAL A 71 11.08 0.47 10.42
CA VAL A 71 11.69 -0.41 11.42
C VAL A 71 12.31 -1.62 10.73
N ASN A 72 13.60 -1.86 10.99
CA ASN A 72 14.46 -2.85 10.33
C ASN A 72 14.68 -2.58 8.83
N HIS A 73 15.77 -3.14 8.30
CA HIS A 73 16.06 -3.09 6.88
C HIS A 73 15.44 -4.28 6.14
N HIS A 74 15.17 -4.11 4.85
CA HIS A 74 14.78 -5.21 3.98
C HIS A 74 15.98 -6.13 3.73
N CYS A 75 15.73 -7.45 3.68
CA CYS A 75 16.72 -8.45 3.23
C CYS A 75 16.62 -8.75 1.73
N HIS A 76 15.80 -7.98 1.01
CA HIS A 76 15.54 -8.13 -0.42
C HIS A 76 15.49 -6.74 -1.07
N GLY A 77 15.64 -6.70 -2.40
CA GLY A 77 15.47 -5.47 -3.17
C GLY A 77 14.01 -5.00 -3.24
N SER A 78 13.81 -3.75 -3.62
CA SER A 78 12.49 -3.24 -3.99
C SER A 78 12.02 -3.85 -5.31
N ASP A 79 10.71 -3.84 -5.56
CA ASP A 79 10.11 -4.45 -6.75
C ASP A 79 9.06 -3.52 -7.37
N ALA A 80 9.55 -2.61 -8.21
CA ALA A 80 8.71 -1.63 -8.91
C ALA A 80 7.70 -2.30 -9.86
N ALA A 81 8.06 -3.43 -10.47
CA ALA A 81 7.18 -4.16 -11.37
C ALA A 81 5.97 -4.73 -10.60
N ARG A 82 6.20 -5.37 -9.44
CA ARG A 82 5.12 -5.86 -8.57
C ARG A 82 4.24 -4.73 -8.04
N VAL A 83 4.84 -3.59 -7.68
CA VAL A 83 4.08 -2.40 -7.26
C VAL A 83 3.16 -1.93 -8.39
N ASN A 84 3.68 -1.80 -9.62
CA ASN A 84 2.89 -1.35 -10.76
C ASN A 84 1.74 -2.31 -11.08
N VAL A 85 2.01 -3.63 -11.11
CA VAL A 85 0.98 -4.65 -11.32
C VAL A 85 -0.11 -4.58 -10.24
N ALA A 86 0.27 -4.36 -8.97
CA ALA A 86 -0.68 -4.21 -7.89
C ALA A 86 -1.56 -2.96 -8.07
N ALA A 87 -0.98 -1.83 -8.48
CA ALA A 87 -1.71 -0.60 -8.75
C ALA A 87 -2.70 -0.76 -9.90
N ILE A 88 -2.26 -1.29 -11.05
CA ILE A 88 -3.11 -1.56 -12.23
C ILE A 88 -4.28 -2.47 -11.85
N ARG A 89 -4.01 -3.57 -11.13
CA ARG A 89 -5.05 -4.49 -10.70
C ARG A 89 -6.09 -3.81 -9.80
N ASN A 90 -5.66 -2.94 -8.90
CA ASN A 90 -6.56 -2.22 -8.01
C ASN A 90 -7.45 -1.25 -8.78
N GLU A 91 -6.88 -0.56 -9.76
CA GLU A 91 -7.65 0.33 -10.63
C GLU A 91 -8.69 -0.44 -11.47
N VAL A 92 -8.32 -1.59 -12.03
CA VAL A 92 -9.27 -2.44 -12.77
C VAL A 92 -10.41 -2.94 -11.87
N LYS A 93 -10.09 -3.36 -10.63
CA LYS A 93 -11.11 -3.77 -9.65
C LYS A 93 -12.07 -2.62 -9.31
N ARG A 94 -11.51 -1.44 -9.01
CA ARG A 94 -12.30 -0.24 -8.68
C ARG A 94 -13.24 0.12 -9.83
N ARG A 95 -12.74 0.12 -11.08
CA ARG A 95 -13.59 0.35 -12.26
C ARG A 95 -14.71 -0.68 -12.37
N ALA A 96 -14.41 -1.95 -12.16
CA ALA A 96 -15.42 -3.01 -12.21
C ALA A 96 -16.50 -2.85 -11.12
N GLU A 97 -16.14 -2.32 -9.95
CA GLU A 97 -17.08 -2.01 -8.86
C GLU A 97 -17.92 -0.74 -9.16
N ASP A 98 -17.33 0.26 -9.81
CA ASP A 98 -17.98 1.53 -10.12
C ASP A 98 -18.87 1.48 -11.38
N THR A 99 -18.64 0.50 -12.26
CA THR A 99 -19.46 0.32 -13.46
C THR A 99 -20.82 -0.31 -13.12
N MET A 100 -21.86 0.52 -13.16
CA MET A 100 -23.27 0.11 -13.07
C MET A 100 -23.89 -0.29 -14.42
N GLU A 101 -23.08 -0.50 -15.46
CA GLU A 101 -23.59 -0.88 -16.78
C GLU A 101 -24.32 -2.22 -16.69
N THR A 102 -25.64 -2.16 -16.85
CA THR A 102 -26.46 -3.36 -16.97
C THR A 102 -26.03 -4.11 -18.23
N PRO A 103 -25.87 -5.45 -18.19
CA PRO A 103 -25.48 -6.26 -19.35
C PRO A 103 -26.32 -6.02 -20.62
N ALA A 104 -27.54 -5.50 -20.46
CA ALA A 104 -28.45 -5.14 -21.55
C ALA A 104 -27.96 -3.97 -22.43
N VAL A 105 -27.06 -3.11 -21.96
CA VAL A 105 -26.56 -1.95 -22.75
C VAL A 105 -25.46 -2.36 -23.75
N ILE A 106 -24.97 -3.59 -23.65
CA ILE A 106 -23.91 -4.15 -24.52
C ILE A 106 -24.46 -4.61 -25.88
N LEU A 107 -25.78 -4.75 -26.02
CA LEU A 107 -26.45 -5.19 -27.24
C LEU A 107 -27.19 -4.02 -27.91
N ASN A 108 -26.48 -3.16 -28.64
CA ASN A 108 -27.12 -2.26 -29.59
C ASN A 108 -26.24 -2.05 -30.83
#